data_AF-F2BBJ0-F1
#
_entry.id   AF-F2BBJ0-F1
#
_cell.length_a   1.000
_cell.length_b   1.000
_cell.length_c   1.000
_cell.angle_alpha   90.00
_cell.angle_beta   90.00
_cell.angle_gamma   90.00
#
_symmetry.space_group_name_H-M   'P 1'
#
loop_
_entity.id
_entity.type
_entity.pdbx_description
1 polymer ?
#
loop_
_entity_poly.entity_id
_entity_poly.type
_entity_poly.pdbx_seq_one_letter_code
_entity_poly.pdbx_strand_id
1 'polypeptide(L)'
;MISTFGASREQADRFIALYRGKAPIRAAAHEAGISIIQATMIAQASGILRLTEGFIVNSRGAEIGRVGESLFARHLPEAVNTNLSVQFNNPAYDFILNGAKIDVKSSAGFENKGNKGNLKYRFRCRNKFKTDLFVMFAKTNPEADDGDADSYTHCLIIPSLFLLNQKQVEVTQKTIMEKQGAWSEFLFPVAELRQNILLLTANPQHLAIPPELKTAAQANQTLKDECHAKSKRNRTAS
;
A
#
# COMPACT_ATOMS: atom_id res chain seq x y z
N MET A 1 20.43 -27.75 -18.78
CA MET A 1 19.91 -27.00 -19.95
C MET A 1 18.55 -26.46 -19.55
N ILE A 2 18.33 -25.14 -19.60
CA ILE A 2 17.06 -24.55 -19.14
C ILE A 2 15.97 -24.90 -20.17
N SER A 3 14.90 -25.55 -19.72
CA SER A 3 13.70 -25.75 -20.55
C SER A 3 13.06 -24.39 -20.81
N THR A 4 12.92 -23.99 -22.07
CA THR A 4 12.39 -22.66 -22.44
C THR A 4 10.88 -22.66 -22.70
N PHE A 5 10.23 -23.82 -22.67
CA PHE A 5 8.78 -23.97 -22.79
C PHE A 5 8.18 -23.20 -23.99
N GLY A 6 8.87 -23.23 -25.14
CA GLY A 6 8.46 -22.56 -26.37
C GLY A 6 8.88 -21.10 -26.50
N ALA A 7 9.56 -20.52 -25.51
CA ALA A 7 10.25 -19.23 -25.67
C ALA A 7 11.61 -19.43 -26.37
N SER A 8 12.10 -18.38 -27.03
CA SER A 8 13.49 -18.35 -27.50
C SER A 8 14.45 -18.32 -26.31
N ARG A 9 15.70 -18.72 -26.53
CA ARG A 9 16.71 -18.72 -25.46
C ARG A 9 17.02 -17.32 -24.97
N GLU A 10 17.10 -16.35 -25.89
CA GLU A 10 17.28 -14.92 -25.57
C GLU A 10 16.14 -14.39 -24.72
N GLN A 11 14.89 -14.75 -25.04
CA GLN A 11 13.73 -14.36 -24.24
C GLN A 11 13.76 -14.97 -22.84
N ALA A 12 14.10 -16.26 -22.72
CA ALA A 12 14.21 -16.93 -21.44
C ALA A 12 15.33 -16.33 -20.57
N ASP A 13 16.50 -16.06 -21.15
CA ASP A 13 17.63 -15.46 -20.44
C ASP A 13 17.32 -14.02 -20.01
N ARG A 14 16.67 -13.23 -20.88
CA ARG A 14 16.20 -11.88 -20.55
C ARG A 14 15.18 -11.90 -19.41
N PHE A 15 14.20 -12.81 -19.45
CA PHE A 15 13.24 -12.99 -18.38
C PHE A 15 13.94 -13.33 -17.05
N ILE A 16 14.87 -14.30 -17.05
CA ILE A 16 15.59 -14.71 -15.84
C ILE A 16 16.38 -13.54 -15.25
N ALA A 17 17.07 -12.75 -16.09
CA ALA A 17 17.82 -11.59 -15.66
C ALA A 17 16.92 -10.54 -14.98
N LEU A 18 15.82 -10.16 -15.64
CA LEU A 18 14.84 -9.21 -15.10
C LEU A 18 14.21 -9.71 -13.79
N TYR A 19 13.85 -10.99 -13.76
CA TYR A 19 13.17 -11.60 -12.63
C TYR A 19 14.09 -11.75 -11.40
N ARG A 20 15.35 -12.15 -11.61
CA ARG A 20 16.38 -12.12 -10.56
C ARG A 20 16.71 -10.70 -10.11
N GLY A 21 16.61 -9.73 -11.02
CA GLY A 21 16.67 -8.28 -10.74
C GLY A 21 15.51 -7.74 -9.92
N LYS A 22 14.65 -8.61 -9.37
CA LYS A 22 13.49 -8.35 -8.51
C LYS A 22 12.23 -7.84 -9.20
N ALA A 23 12.19 -7.72 -10.53
CA ALA A 23 10.96 -7.36 -11.25
C ALA A 23 9.83 -8.39 -10.98
N PRO A 24 8.55 -7.97 -10.83
CA PRO A 24 7.41 -8.89 -10.72
C PRO A 24 7.31 -9.83 -11.94
N ILE A 25 6.84 -11.07 -11.78
CA ILE A 25 6.88 -12.07 -12.87
C ILE A 25 6.16 -11.60 -14.13
N ARG A 26 5.03 -10.88 -14.00
CA ARG A 26 4.27 -10.32 -15.13
C ARG A 26 5.04 -9.24 -15.89
N ALA A 27 5.70 -8.35 -15.16
CA ALA A 27 6.48 -7.27 -15.76
C ALA A 27 7.71 -7.84 -16.50
N ALA A 28 8.42 -8.76 -15.85
CA ALA A 28 9.54 -9.48 -16.46
C ALA A 28 9.10 -10.29 -17.69
N ALA A 29 7.93 -10.95 -17.64
CA ALA A 29 7.38 -11.71 -18.77
C ALA A 29 7.02 -10.80 -19.95
N HIS A 30 6.31 -9.71 -19.68
CA HIS A 30 5.92 -8.72 -20.70
C HIS A 30 7.16 -8.12 -21.38
N GLU A 31 8.15 -7.69 -20.60
CA GLU A 31 9.37 -7.10 -21.14
C GLU A 31 10.24 -8.10 -21.91
N ALA A 32 10.26 -9.37 -21.47
CA ALA A 32 10.92 -10.44 -22.20
C ALA A 32 10.11 -10.95 -23.42
N GLY A 33 8.89 -10.45 -23.64
CA GLY A 33 8.04 -10.85 -24.76
C GLY A 33 7.54 -12.29 -24.68
N ILE A 34 7.34 -12.83 -23.47
CA ILE A 34 6.85 -14.20 -23.23
C ILE A 34 5.53 -14.20 -22.46
N SER A 35 4.74 -15.26 -22.63
CA SER A 35 3.50 -15.41 -21.89
C SER A 35 3.75 -15.66 -20.41
N ILE A 36 2.77 -15.33 -19.57
CA ILE A 36 2.82 -15.59 -18.13
C ILE A 36 2.98 -17.08 -17.80
N ILE A 37 2.43 -17.97 -18.63
CA ILE A 37 2.55 -19.42 -18.47
C ILE A 37 4.01 -19.83 -18.70
N GLN A 38 4.63 -19.34 -19.78
CA GLN A 38 6.04 -19.61 -20.07
C GLN A 38 6.95 -19.06 -18.97
N ALA A 39 6.74 -17.82 -18.54
CA ALA A 39 7.49 -17.20 -17.45
C ALA A 39 7.40 -18.00 -16.14
N THR A 40 6.20 -18.47 -15.78
CA THR A 40 5.97 -19.30 -14.58
C THR A 40 6.72 -20.62 -14.68
N MET A 41 6.62 -21.30 -15.81
CA MET A 41 7.31 -22.57 -16.06
C MET A 41 8.84 -22.40 -16.05
N ILE A 42 9.36 -21.35 -16.70
CA ILE A 42 10.79 -21.03 -16.72
C ILE A 42 11.29 -20.71 -15.30
N ALA A 43 10.56 -19.90 -14.53
CA ALA A 43 10.93 -19.55 -13.16
C ALA A 43 10.94 -20.78 -12.24
N GLN A 44 9.95 -21.66 -12.37
CA GLN A 44 9.88 -22.93 -11.62
C GLN A 44 11.03 -23.86 -12.00
N ALA A 45 11.25 -24.11 -13.30
CA ALA A 45 12.31 -24.98 -13.79
C ALA A 45 13.71 -24.46 -13.47
N SER A 46 13.87 -23.14 -13.36
CA SER A 46 15.13 -22.49 -12.98
C SER A 46 15.33 -22.36 -11.47
N GLY A 47 14.36 -22.81 -10.66
CA GLY A 47 14.43 -22.75 -9.19
C GLY A 47 14.40 -21.32 -8.62
N ILE A 48 13.89 -20.35 -9.38
CA ILE A 48 13.88 -18.93 -9.00
C ILE A 48 12.46 -18.42 -8.69
N LEU A 49 11.43 -19.25 -8.85
CA LEU A 49 10.05 -18.88 -8.57
C LEU A 49 9.90 -18.44 -7.11
N ARG A 50 9.52 -17.17 -6.91
CA ARG A 50 9.29 -16.63 -5.56
C ARG A 50 7.90 -17.06 -5.08
N LEU A 51 7.83 -17.62 -3.87
CA LEU A 51 6.57 -18.02 -3.21
C LEU A 51 5.54 -16.87 -3.12
N THR A 52 6.00 -15.62 -3.14
CA THR A 52 5.18 -14.40 -3.10
C THR A 52 4.46 -14.09 -4.42
N GLU A 53 4.77 -14.77 -5.52
CA GLU A 53 4.07 -14.61 -6.82
C GLU A 53 2.66 -15.22 -6.84
N GLY A 54 2.24 -15.89 -5.74
CA GLY A 54 0.95 -16.56 -5.62
C GLY A 54 -0.30 -15.67 -5.73
N PHE A 55 -0.16 -14.37 -5.99
CA PHE A 55 -1.30 -13.49 -6.21
C PHE A 55 -1.32 -13.01 -7.65
N ILE A 56 -2.05 -13.76 -8.48
CA ILE A 56 -2.86 -13.13 -9.52
C ILE A 56 -3.44 -11.85 -8.89
N VAL A 57 -3.17 -10.68 -9.47
CA VAL A 57 -3.86 -9.44 -9.10
C VAL A 57 -5.34 -9.68 -9.38
N ASN A 58 -6.04 -10.21 -8.38
CA ASN A 58 -7.43 -10.66 -8.49
C ASN A 58 -8.41 -9.48 -8.40
N SER A 59 -7.90 -8.26 -8.25
CA SER A 59 -8.72 -7.06 -8.17
C SER A 59 -7.92 -5.81 -8.53
N ARG A 60 -8.62 -4.83 -9.11
CA ARG A 60 -8.17 -3.45 -9.30
C ARG A 60 -7.54 -2.84 -8.03
N GLY A 61 -8.10 -3.15 -6.85
CA GLY A 61 -7.57 -2.64 -5.58
C GLY A 61 -6.18 -3.17 -5.24
N ALA A 62 -5.88 -4.43 -5.58
CA ALA A 62 -4.55 -5.00 -5.39
C ALA A 62 -3.52 -4.39 -6.35
N GLU A 63 -3.94 -4.03 -7.57
CA GLU A 63 -3.11 -3.30 -8.52
C GLU A 63 -2.71 -1.92 -7.98
N ILE A 64 -3.70 -1.14 -7.55
CA ILE A 64 -3.51 0.17 -6.94
C ILE A 64 -2.57 0.08 -5.72
N GLY A 65 -2.74 -0.93 -4.86
CA GLY A 65 -1.87 -1.17 -3.71
C GLY A 65 -0.41 -1.39 -4.12
N ARG A 66 -0.16 -2.24 -5.12
CA ARG A 66 1.19 -2.53 -5.65
C ARG A 66 1.86 -1.28 -6.25
N VAL A 67 1.10 -0.41 -6.91
CA VAL A 67 1.62 0.89 -7.40
C VAL A 67 2.11 1.75 -6.24
N GLY A 68 1.34 1.82 -5.14
CA GLY A 68 1.76 2.51 -3.92
C GLY A 68 3.05 2.00 -3.32
N GLU A 69 3.16 0.68 -3.13
CA GLU A 69 4.38 0.05 -2.60
C GLU A 69 5.58 0.30 -3.51
N SER A 70 5.37 0.24 -4.83
CA SER A 70 6.44 0.50 -5.82
C SER A 70 6.89 1.96 -5.81
N LEU A 71 5.96 2.91 -5.71
CA LEU A 71 6.26 4.34 -5.55
C LEU A 71 7.06 4.58 -4.27
N PHE A 72 6.61 4.03 -3.14
CA PHE A 72 7.31 4.17 -1.87
C PHE A 72 8.75 3.65 -1.95
N ALA A 73 8.94 2.43 -2.48
CA ALA A 73 10.27 1.83 -2.64
C ALA A 73 11.18 2.63 -3.59
N ARG A 74 10.62 3.29 -4.61
CA ARG A 74 11.38 4.18 -5.51
C ARG A 74 11.93 5.41 -4.77
N HIS A 75 11.12 6.02 -3.89
CA HIS A 75 11.52 7.19 -3.12
C HIS A 75 12.43 6.88 -1.93
N LEU A 76 12.28 5.68 -1.35
CA LEU A 76 13.01 5.21 -0.17
C LEU A 76 13.57 3.80 -0.41
N PRO A 77 14.55 3.64 -1.32
CA PRO A 77 15.14 2.34 -1.63
C PRO A 77 15.84 1.67 -0.45
N GLU A 78 16.23 2.44 0.57
CA GLU A 78 16.81 1.95 1.82
C GLU A 78 15.79 1.30 2.78
N ALA A 79 14.49 1.51 2.56
CA ALA A 79 13.46 0.90 3.39
C ALA A 79 13.35 -0.61 3.10
N VAL A 80 13.37 -1.41 4.16
CA VAL A 80 13.26 -2.87 4.04
C VAL A 80 11.80 -3.22 3.75
N ASN A 81 11.53 -3.70 2.55
CA ASN A 81 10.22 -4.27 2.19
C ASN A 81 10.03 -5.60 2.95
N THR A 82 9.02 -5.64 3.81
CA THR A 82 8.79 -6.77 4.70
C THR A 82 8.16 -7.96 3.98
N ASN A 83 7.28 -7.72 3.00
CA ASN A 83 6.66 -8.74 2.16
C ASN A 83 7.69 -9.53 1.34
N LEU A 84 8.83 -8.91 1.02
CA LEU A 84 9.93 -9.56 0.28
C LEU A 84 11.00 -10.19 1.19
N SER A 85 11.13 -9.73 2.45
CA SER A 85 12.32 -10.01 3.28
C SER A 85 12.02 -10.77 4.57
N VAL A 86 10.77 -10.80 5.05
CA VAL A 86 10.39 -11.41 6.33
C VAL A 86 9.65 -12.72 6.08
N GLN A 87 10.36 -13.85 6.29
CA GLN A 87 9.86 -15.20 5.96
C GLN A 87 8.79 -15.76 6.91
N PHE A 88 8.56 -15.14 8.07
CA PHE A 88 7.70 -15.70 9.11
C PHE A 88 6.62 -14.71 9.53
N ASN A 89 5.39 -14.98 9.07
CA ASN A 89 4.16 -14.19 9.24
C ASN A 89 4.15 -12.87 8.47
N ASN A 90 3.28 -12.75 7.46
CA ASN A 90 2.99 -11.48 6.78
C ASN A 90 2.79 -10.38 7.83
N PRO A 91 3.75 -9.46 8.00
CA PRO A 91 3.67 -8.46 9.03
C PRO A 91 2.51 -7.51 8.70
N ALA A 92 1.99 -6.85 9.72
CA ALA A 92 0.85 -5.94 9.56
C ALA A 92 1.26 -4.58 8.97
N TYR A 93 2.38 -4.49 8.26
CA TYR A 93 2.97 -3.26 7.70
C TYR A 93 3.93 -3.64 6.58
N ASP A 94 4.12 -2.74 5.62
CA ASP A 94 4.76 -3.05 4.33
C ASP A 94 6.27 -2.79 4.34
N PHE A 95 6.73 -1.82 5.14
CA PHE A 95 8.14 -1.40 5.19
C PHE A 95 8.65 -1.17 6.61
N ILE A 96 9.96 -1.34 6.77
CA ILE A 96 10.71 -0.88 7.95
C ILE A 96 11.79 0.10 7.48
N LEU A 97 11.88 1.27 8.12
CA LEU A 97 12.95 2.25 7.89
C LEU A 97 13.41 2.81 9.24
N ASN A 98 14.71 2.74 9.52
CA ASN A 98 15.30 3.16 10.80
C ASN A 98 14.57 2.58 12.03
N GLY A 99 13.99 1.37 11.91
CA GLY A 99 13.20 0.74 12.98
C GLY A 99 11.72 1.16 13.04
N ALA A 100 11.30 2.20 12.33
CA ALA A 100 9.89 2.57 12.21
C ALA A 100 9.13 1.63 11.27
N LYS A 101 7.92 1.22 11.67
CA LYS A 101 7.02 0.36 10.90
C LYS A 101 6.06 1.20 10.07
N ILE A 102 6.11 1.04 8.75
CA ILE A 102 5.39 1.89 7.80
C ILE A 102 4.41 1.03 6.99
N ASP A 103 3.16 1.46 6.95
CA ASP A 103 2.11 0.85 6.13
C ASP A 103 1.76 1.79 4.97
N VAL A 104 1.86 1.26 3.76
CA VAL A 104 1.62 2.00 2.52
C VAL A 104 0.22 1.69 2.01
N LYS A 105 -0.45 2.71 1.51
CA LYS A 105 -1.80 2.68 0.97
C LYS A 105 -1.83 3.51 -0.31
N SER A 106 -2.76 3.17 -1.18
CA SER A 106 -3.03 3.94 -2.39
C SER A 106 -4.52 4.00 -2.66
N SER A 107 -4.98 5.11 -3.23
CA SER A 107 -6.37 5.31 -3.61
C SER A 107 -6.46 5.99 -4.97
N ALA A 108 -7.18 5.33 -5.89
CA ALA A 108 -7.55 5.89 -7.20
C ALA A 108 -8.75 6.86 -7.15
N GLY A 109 -9.29 7.09 -5.95
CA GLY A 109 -10.51 7.85 -5.75
C GLY A 109 -11.76 7.02 -6.05
N PHE A 110 -12.88 7.36 -5.42
CA PHE A 110 -14.19 6.81 -5.75
C PHE A 110 -15.29 7.85 -5.53
N GLU A 111 -16.37 7.71 -6.27
CA GLU A 111 -17.57 8.52 -6.10
C GLU A 111 -18.64 7.73 -5.32
N ASN A 112 -19.41 8.42 -4.48
CA ASN A 112 -20.60 7.84 -3.88
C ASN A 112 -21.76 7.87 -4.88
N LYS A 113 -22.57 6.80 -4.91
CA LYS A 113 -23.84 6.79 -5.66
C LYS A 113 -24.73 7.95 -5.17
N GLY A 114 -24.89 8.98 -5.99
CA GLY A 114 -25.71 10.16 -5.70
C GLY A 114 -24.96 11.48 -5.52
N ASN A 115 -23.62 11.50 -5.56
CA ASN A 115 -22.85 12.74 -5.47
C ASN A 115 -21.69 12.73 -6.48
N LYS A 116 -22.04 12.79 -7.77
CA LYS A 116 -21.07 12.85 -8.90
C LYS A 116 -20.27 14.14 -8.82
N GLY A 117 -18.96 14.07 -9.08
CA GLY A 117 -18.05 15.22 -9.03
C GLY A 117 -17.42 15.48 -7.66
N ASN A 118 -17.74 14.69 -6.63
CA ASN A 118 -17.08 14.77 -5.33
C ASN A 118 -16.25 13.51 -5.06
N LEU A 119 -15.10 13.42 -5.73
CA LEU A 119 -14.19 12.30 -5.64
C LEU A 119 -13.59 12.22 -4.22
N LYS A 120 -13.64 11.03 -3.65
CA LYS A 120 -13.17 10.73 -2.29
C LYS A 120 -12.02 9.74 -2.33
N TYR A 121 -11.04 9.98 -1.48
CA TYR A 121 -9.87 9.13 -1.31
C TYR A 121 -9.90 8.56 0.09
N ARG A 122 -9.79 7.24 0.20
CA ARG A 122 -9.97 6.56 1.49
C ARG A 122 -8.97 5.42 1.65
N PHE A 123 -8.44 5.27 2.86
CA PHE A 123 -7.77 4.07 3.28
C PHE A 123 -8.26 3.60 4.66
N ARG A 124 -8.10 2.31 4.94
CA ARG A 124 -8.41 1.72 6.24
C ARG A 124 -7.12 1.61 7.06
N CYS A 125 -7.20 1.94 8.35
CA CYS A 125 -6.07 1.91 9.29
C CYS A 125 -6.32 0.93 10.45
N ARG A 126 -6.75 -0.31 10.13
CA ARG A 126 -7.10 -1.33 11.14
C ARG A 126 -5.91 -1.79 11.97
N ASN A 127 -4.74 -1.77 11.37
CA ASN A 127 -3.42 -2.13 11.91
C ASN A 127 -2.73 -0.98 12.66
N LYS A 128 -3.39 0.16 12.90
CA LYS A 128 -2.78 1.35 13.55
C LYS A 128 -2.07 1.10 14.90
N PHE A 129 -2.38 0.01 15.60
CA PHE A 129 -1.72 -0.36 16.86
C PHE A 129 -0.46 -1.23 16.65
N LYS A 130 -0.12 -1.57 15.41
CA LYS A 130 0.99 -2.41 14.96
C LYS A 130 1.92 -1.69 13.97
N THR A 131 1.58 -0.45 13.62
CA THR A 131 2.25 0.37 12.62
C THR A 131 2.54 1.73 13.26
N ASP A 132 3.64 2.38 12.90
CA ASP A 132 4.03 3.68 13.43
C ASP A 132 3.62 4.82 12.50
N LEU A 133 3.66 4.60 11.18
CA LEU A 133 3.33 5.57 10.14
C LEU A 133 2.45 4.94 9.04
N PHE A 134 1.45 5.69 8.59
CA PHE A 134 0.72 5.40 7.36
C PHE A 134 1.10 6.38 6.27
N VAL A 135 1.35 5.87 5.07
CA VAL A 135 1.54 6.67 3.86
C VAL A 135 0.46 6.32 2.86
N MET A 136 -0.38 7.28 2.47
CA MET A 136 -1.41 7.06 1.45
C MET A 136 -1.15 7.91 0.21
N PHE A 137 -0.88 7.27 -0.94
CA PHE A 137 -0.78 7.95 -2.24
C PHE A 137 -2.14 8.18 -2.87
N ALA A 138 -2.39 9.40 -3.34
CA ALA A 138 -3.62 9.81 -4.01
C ALA A 138 -3.37 10.01 -5.51
N LYS A 139 -4.10 9.26 -6.34
CA LYS A 139 -4.15 9.47 -7.79
C LYS A 139 -5.06 10.65 -8.12
N THR A 140 -4.48 11.80 -8.40
CA THR A 140 -5.27 13.04 -8.60
C THR A 140 -5.79 13.21 -10.02
N ASN A 141 -5.24 12.45 -10.98
CA ASN A 141 -5.74 12.39 -12.35
C ASN A 141 -6.60 11.12 -12.53
N PRO A 142 -7.95 11.21 -12.45
CA PRO A 142 -8.82 10.04 -12.54
C PRO A 142 -8.83 9.37 -13.92
N GLU A 143 -8.47 10.11 -14.98
CA GLU A 143 -8.46 9.62 -16.36
C GLU A 143 -7.19 8.82 -16.71
N ALA A 144 -6.13 8.94 -15.91
CA ALA A 144 -4.92 8.15 -16.10
C ALA A 144 -5.18 6.66 -15.83
N ASP A 145 -4.28 5.78 -16.27
CA ASP A 145 -4.34 4.35 -15.91
C ASP A 145 -4.06 4.16 -14.40
N ASP A 146 -4.60 3.12 -13.76
CA ASP A 146 -4.34 2.89 -12.33
C ASP A 146 -2.90 2.47 -12.04
N GLY A 147 -2.24 1.86 -13.04
CA GLY A 147 -0.83 1.52 -13.07
C GLY A 147 0.10 2.70 -13.37
N ASP A 148 -0.43 3.84 -13.81
CA ASP A 148 0.35 5.05 -14.04
C ASP A 148 0.75 5.67 -12.70
N ALA A 149 1.98 5.37 -12.28
CA ALA A 149 2.54 5.85 -11.03
C ALA A 149 2.67 7.39 -10.97
N ASP A 150 2.85 8.06 -12.12
CA ASP A 150 3.04 9.51 -12.18
C ASP A 150 1.72 10.27 -11.96
N SER A 151 0.58 9.58 -12.11
CA SER A 151 -0.74 10.11 -11.77
C SER A 151 -1.00 10.24 -10.26
N TYR A 152 -0.14 9.64 -9.42
CA TYR A 152 -0.18 9.74 -7.96
C TYR A 152 0.71 10.89 -7.48
N THR A 153 0.16 12.10 -7.48
CA THR A 153 0.95 13.33 -7.27
C THR A 153 1.03 13.78 -5.81
N HIS A 154 0.11 13.31 -4.96
CA HIS A 154 0.01 13.69 -3.54
C HIS A 154 0.06 12.47 -2.63
N CYS A 155 0.54 12.67 -1.41
CA CYS A 155 0.52 11.66 -0.35
C CYS A 155 0.09 12.25 0.99
N LEU A 156 -0.62 11.44 1.77
CA LEU A 156 -0.84 11.70 3.20
C LEU A 156 0.21 10.93 3.99
N ILE A 157 0.91 11.61 4.92
CA ILE A 157 1.88 11.01 5.82
C ILE A 157 1.37 11.19 7.25
N ILE A 158 0.82 10.14 7.84
CA ILE A 158 0.10 10.22 9.11
C ILE A 158 0.72 9.27 10.14
N PRO A 159 1.31 9.79 11.24
CA PRO A 159 1.67 8.97 12.38
C PRO A 159 0.45 8.29 13.01
N SER A 160 0.58 7.01 13.37
CA SER A 160 -0.53 6.20 13.89
C SER A 160 -1.17 6.78 15.16
N LEU A 161 -0.43 7.59 15.93
CA LEU A 161 -0.93 8.29 17.11
C LEU A 161 -2.13 9.21 16.80
N PHE A 162 -2.21 9.77 15.59
CA PHE A 162 -3.34 10.60 15.17
C PHE A 162 -4.56 9.77 14.72
N LEU A 163 -4.39 8.46 14.55
CA LEU A 163 -5.41 7.55 14.04
C LEU A 163 -6.08 6.71 15.12
N LEU A 164 -5.71 6.87 16.40
CA LEU A 164 -6.14 5.98 17.50
C LEU A 164 -7.67 5.80 17.60
N ASN A 165 -8.44 6.83 17.26
CA ASN A 165 -9.90 6.80 17.28
C ASN A 165 -10.56 6.55 15.92
N GLN A 166 -9.76 6.34 14.87
CA GLN A 166 -10.19 6.20 13.48
C GLN A 166 -10.10 4.73 13.01
N LYS A 167 -11.04 4.31 12.17
CA LYS A 167 -10.95 3.01 11.44
C LYS A 167 -10.51 3.18 9.99
N GLN A 168 -10.70 4.37 9.47
CA GLN A 168 -10.39 4.78 8.12
C GLN A 168 -10.15 6.28 8.11
N VAL A 169 -9.38 6.75 7.15
CA VAL A 169 -9.24 8.16 6.79
C VAL A 169 -9.92 8.35 5.45
N GLU A 170 -10.65 9.45 5.30
CA GLU A 170 -11.26 9.85 4.04
C GLU A 170 -10.99 11.34 3.82
N VAL A 171 -10.49 11.69 2.64
CA VAL A 171 -10.31 13.08 2.19
C VAL A 171 -10.99 13.27 0.85
N THR A 172 -11.40 14.51 0.57
CA THR A 172 -12.00 14.86 -0.72
C THR A 172 -10.93 15.30 -1.72
N GLN A 173 -11.24 15.27 -3.00
CA GLN A 173 -10.39 15.89 -4.02
C GLN A 173 -10.13 17.37 -3.71
N LYS A 174 -11.13 18.11 -3.24
CA LYS A 174 -10.97 19.49 -2.80
C LYS A 174 -9.90 19.62 -1.72
N THR A 175 -9.92 18.75 -0.70
CA THR A 175 -8.90 18.72 0.35
C THR A 175 -7.51 18.49 -0.22
N ILE A 176 -7.37 17.61 -1.22
CA ILE A 176 -6.09 17.33 -1.85
C ILE A 176 -5.59 18.52 -2.68
N MET A 177 -6.46 19.09 -3.52
CA MET A 177 -6.06 20.12 -4.48
C MET A 177 -5.90 21.51 -3.84
N GLU A 178 -6.70 21.82 -2.82
CA GLU A 178 -6.71 23.14 -2.17
C GLU A 178 -6.03 23.15 -0.81
N LYS A 179 -5.58 21.99 -0.31
CA LYS A 179 -4.96 21.81 1.02
C LYS A 179 -5.83 22.34 2.17
N GLN A 180 -7.15 22.13 2.09
CA GLN A 180 -8.11 22.59 3.09
C GLN A 180 -8.95 21.46 3.69
N GLY A 181 -9.30 21.60 4.97
CA GLY A 181 -10.18 20.68 5.69
C GLY A 181 -9.41 19.65 6.51
N ALA A 182 -10.12 18.62 6.99
CA ALA A 182 -9.52 17.61 7.85
C ALA A 182 -8.37 16.88 7.15
N TRP A 183 -7.28 16.64 7.89
CA TRP A 183 -6.07 15.94 7.46
C TRP A 183 -5.18 16.71 6.47
N SER A 184 -5.49 17.96 6.13
CA SER A 184 -4.67 18.72 5.18
C SER A 184 -3.28 19.06 5.72
N GLU A 185 -3.12 19.06 7.04
CA GLU A 185 -1.82 19.22 7.72
C GLU A 185 -0.86 18.04 7.48
N PHE A 186 -1.40 16.88 7.10
CA PHE A 186 -0.61 15.68 6.78
C PHE A 186 -0.44 15.46 5.27
N LEU A 187 -0.91 16.39 4.44
CA LEU A 187 -0.89 16.28 2.99
C LEU A 187 0.34 16.95 2.40
N PHE A 188 1.08 16.18 1.60
CA PHE A 188 2.31 16.60 0.94
C PHE A 188 2.32 16.20 -0.54
N PRO A 189 2.95 17.00 -1.42
CA PRO A 189 3.35 16.52 -2.74
C PRO A 189 4.24 15.28 -2.62
N VAL A 190 4.12 14.32 -3.55
CA VAL A 190 4.96 13.10 -3.54
C VAL A 190 6.45 13.42 -3.65
N ALA A 191 6.82 14.52 -4.30
CA ALA A 191 8.20 15.00 -4.35
C ALA A 191 8.81 15.25 -2.95
N GLU A 192 7.99 15.57 -1.95
CA GLU A 192 8.43 15.82 -0.56
C GLU A 192 8.37 14.58 0.33
N LEU A 193 7.91 13.42 -0.19
CA LEU A 193 7.73 12.20 0.57
C LEU A 193 9.02 11.79 1.29
N ARG A 194 10.13 11.74 0.56
CA ARG A 194 11.42 11.25 1.08
C ARG A 194 11.87 12.08 2.28
N GLN A 195 11.86 13.41 2.15
CA GLN A 195 12.31 14.30 3.21
C GLN A 195 11.44 14.16 4.47
N ASN A 196 10.11 14.14 4.32
CA ASN A 196 9.20 14.02 5.45
C ASN A 196 9.31 12.67 6.17
N ILE A 197 9.44 11.57 5.42
CA ILE A 197 9.62 10.24 6.02
C ILE A 197 10.97 10.13 6.74
N LEU A 198 12.06 10.62 6.16
CA LEU A 198 13.36 10.61 6.82
C LEU A 198 13.35 11.45 8.10
N LEU A 199 12.69 12.61 8.10
CA LEU A 199 12.53 13.44 9.29
C LEU A 199 11.79 12.70 10.41
N LEU A 200 10.64 12.09 10.10
CA LEU A 200 9.83 11.38 11.08
C LEU A 200 10.52 10.11 11.61
N THR A 201 11.27 9.42 10.75
CA THR A 201 11.93 8.15 11.08
C THR A 201 13.34 8.31 11.64
N ALA A 202 13.87 9.54 11.74
CA ALA A 202 15.16 9.80 12.38
C ALA A 202 15.18 9.40 13.87
N ASN A 203 14.02 9.49 14.53
CA ASN A 203 13.83 9.14 15.94
C ASN A 203 12.55 8.30 16.10
N PRO A 204 12.55 7.02 15.67
CA PRO A 204 11.36 6.18 15.60
C PRO A 204 10.64 6.02 16.95
N GLN A 205 11.36 6.15 18.07
CA GLN A 205 10.81 6.09 19.42
C GLN A 205 9.73 7.14 19.68
N HIS A 206 9.76 8.30 18.99
CA HIS A 206 8.75 9.34 19.13
C HIS A 206 7.47 9.06 18.34
N LEU A 207 7.48 8.06 17.45
CA LEU A 207 6.29 7.58 16.74
C LEU A 207 5.53 6.51 17.55
N ALA A 208 6.17 5.92 18.57
CA ALA A 208 5.58 4.89 19.37
C ALA A 208 4.35 5.42 20.13
N ILE A 209 3.24 4.69 20.04
CA ILE A 209 2.03 5.00 20.80
C ILE A 209 2.28 4.65 22.27
N PRO A 210 2.14 5.61 23.21
CA PRO A 210 2.28 5.32 24.63
C PRO A 210 1.33 4.19 25.09
N PRO A 211 1.79 3.26 25.95
CA PRO A 211 1.00 2.10 26.36
C PRO A 211 -0.38 2.45 26.94
N GLU A 212 -0.47 3.53 27.69
CA GLU A 212 -1.71 4.03 28.29
C GLU A 212 -2.69 4.51 27.22
N LEU A 213 -2.23 5.27 26.22
CA LEU A 213 -3.05 5.72 25.10
C LEU A 213 -3.49 4.56 24.23
N LYS A 214 -2.61 3.58 24.01
CA LYS A 214 -2.92 2.36 23.27
C LYS A 214 -4.06 1.59 23.94
N THR A 215 -3.97 1.39 25.26
CA THR A 215 -4.98 0.68 26.05
C THR A 215 -6.32 1.42 26.02
N ALA A 216 -6.32 2.73 26.26
CA ALA A 216 -7.53 3.55 26.24
C ALA A 216 -8.21 3.55 24.86
N ALA A 217 -7.42 3.67 23.78
CA ALA A 217 -7.94 3.67 22.42
C ALA A 217 -8.54 2.30 22.02
N GLN A 218 -7.92 1.19 22.44
CA GLN A 218 -8.44 -0.15 22.22
C GLN A 218 -9.76 -0.38 22.96
N ALA A 219 -9.87 0.06 24.22
CA ALA A 219 -11.09 0.01 24.99
C ALA A 219 -12.21 0.83 24.33
N ASN A 220 -11.92 2.08 23.93
CA ASN A 220 -12.88 2.94 23.22
C ASN A 220 -13.36 2.30 21.91
N GLN A 221 -12.46 1.69 21.14
CA GLN A 221 -12.83 1.03 19.90
C GLN A 221 -13.76 -0.18 20.14
N THR A 222 -13.51 -0.96 21.20
CA THR A 222 -14.36 -2.09 21.60
C THR A 222 -15.77 -1.61 21.97
N LEU A 223 -15.88 -0.55 22.79
CA LEU A 223 -17.16 0.04 23.17
C LEU A 223 -17.96 0.55 21.95
N LYS A 224 -17.30 1.24 21.02
CA LYS A 224 -17.95 1.68 19.76
C LYS A 224 -18.51 0.50 18.97
N ASP A 225 -17.77 -0.60 18.90
CA ASP A 225 -18.16 -1.78 18.15
C ASP A 225 -19.36 -2.50 18.77
N GLU A 226 -19.40 -2.60 20.10
CA GLU A 226 -20.56 -3.10 20.83
C GLU A 226 -21.80 -2.22 20.65
N CYS A 227 -21.65 -0.89 20.75
CA CYS A 227 -22.75 0.05 20.53
C CYS A 227 -23.32 -0.06 19.11
N HIS A 228 -22.45 -0.14 18.09
CA HIS A 228 -22.88 -0.33 16.71
C HIS A 228 -23.57 -1.69 16.49
N ALA A 229 -23.09 -2.77 17.11
CA ALA A 229 -23.71 -4.08 17.02
C ALA A 229 -25.13 -4.09 17.63
N LYS A 230 -25.31 -3.47 18.80
CA LYS A 230 -26.62 -3.32 19.45
C LYS A 230 -27.60 -2.51 18.59
N SER A 231 -27.16 -1.38 18.04
CA SER A 231 -27.98 -0.54 17.16
C SER A 231 -28.46 -1.29 15.91
N LYS A 232 -27.60 -2.11 15.29
CA LYS A 232 -27.99 -2.93 14.13
C LYS A 232 -29.04 -3.97 14.48
N ARG A 233 -28.88 -4.68 15.61
CA ARG A 233 -29.86 -5.67 16.07
C ARG A 233 -31.24 -5.05 16.29
N ASN A 234 -31.29 -3.86 16.88
CA ASN A 234 -32.55 -3.16 17.12
C ASN A 234 -33.24 -2.75 15.82
N ARG A 235 -32.49 -2.37 14.77
CA ARG A 235 -33.04 -2.00 13.46
C ARG A 235 -33.57 -3.18 12.64
N THR A 236 -33.07 -4.39 12.87
CA THR A 236 -33.53 -5.60 12.17
C THR A 236 -34.73 -6.28 12.84
N ALA A 237 -35.04 -5.89 14.08
CA ALA A 237 -36.17 -6.40 14.86
C ALA A 237 -37.40 -5.47 14.81
N SER A 238 -37.35 -4.41 14.00
CA SER A 238 -38.45 -3.46 13.72
C SER A 238 -38.86 -3.57 12.26
#